data_AF-A0A9P0ADQ4-F1
#
_entry.id   AF-A0A9P0ADQ4-F1
#
_cell.length_a   1.000
_cell.length_b   1.000
_cell.length_c   1.000
_cell.angle_alpha   90.00
_cell.angle_beta   90.00
_cell.angle_gamma   90.00
#
_symmetry.space_group_name_H-M   'P 1'
#
loop_
_entity.id
_entity.type
_entity.pdbx_description
1 polymer ?
#
loop_
_entity_poly.entity_id
_entity_poly.type
_entity_poly.pdbx_seq_one_letter_code
_entity_poly.pdbx_strand_id
1 'polypeptide(L)'
;MQKFVVSSLTFLFFLICSSDVIAQGKNHEFLKCLVCEKIVEEVKLEINKPEVKGKKIAVGGYHLDDKGNTNQREIPYQHSDVFLNEVLDNICEKMKDYVRVRRKSDDKLMLIPLVLPGGAMNPLIGDVDPILDDDLNKSLGHYCQEITNEYDEEIIESLKRTPSDELDESSFCSSVLPYCDGVEEIRDSGGDRPRLEDIIGSQKEEL
;
A
#
# COMPACT_ATOMS: atom_id res chain seq x y z
N MET A 1 -36.54 38.95 21.40
CA MET A 1 -36.64 38.08 20.20
C MET A 1 -35.33 37.99 19.41
N GLN A 2 -34.58 39.07 19.23
CA GLN A 2 -33.34 39.09 18.43
C GLN A 2 -32.20 38.19 18.94
N LYS A 3 -32.08 37.98 20.26
CA LYS A 3 -31.02 37.13 20.87
C LYS A 3 -31.25 35.62 20.68
N PHE A 4 -32.50 35.18 20.57
CA PHE A 4 -32.82 33.76 20.35
C PHE A 4 -32.52 33.32 18.92
N VAL A 5 -32.71 34.21 17.95
CA VAL A 5 -32.43 33.94 16.52
C VAL A 5 -30.93 33.82 16.27
N VAL A 6 -30.10 34.68 16.89
CA VAL A 6 -28.64 34.63 16.75
C VAL A 6 -28.06 33.35 17.36
N SER A 7 -28.55 32.94 18.53
CA SER A 7 -28.11 31.69 19.19
C SER A 7 -28.50 30.44 18.41
N SER A 8 -29.65 30.46 17.71
CA SER A 8 -30.11 29.34 16.89
C SER A 8 -29.35 29.26 15.56
N LEU A 9 -28.98 30.39 14.96
CA LEU A 9 -28.14 30.43 13.75
C LEU A 9 -26.70 29.97 14.02
N THR A 10 -26.11 30.31 15.17
CA THR A 10 -24.77 29.84 15.53
C THR A 10 -24.73 28.33 15.80
N PHE A 11 -25.80 27.76 16.37
CA PHE A 11 -25.89 26.32 16.61
C PHE A 11 -26.05 25.53 15.30
N LEU A 12 -26.82 26.07 14.34
CA LEU A 12 -26.95 25.47 13.01
C LEU A 12 -25.62 25.50 12.23
N PHE A 13 -24.85 26.59 12.34
CA PHE A 13 -23.54 26.71 11.70
C PHE A 13 -22.52 25.70 12.28
N PHE A 14 -22.56 25.46 13.60
CA PHE A 14 -21.68 24.47 14.25
C PHE A 14 -22.02 23.02 13.85
N LEU A 15 -23.31 22.72 13.64
CA LEU A 15 -23.74 21.39 13.14
C LEU A 15 -23.33 21.17 11.68
N ILE A 16 -23.41 22.19 10.83
CA ILE A 16 -23.02 22.10 9.41
C ILE A 16 -21.49 21.94 9.26
N CYS A 17 -20.68 22.60 10.09
CA CYS A 17 -19.21 22.42 10.03
C CYS A 17 -18.74 21.03 10.51
N SER A 18 -19.53 20.32 11.31
CA SER A 18 -19.12 19.01 11.84
C SER A 18 -19.17 17.89 10.80
N SER A 19 -20.06 17.99 9.80
CA SER A 19 -20.18 17.00 8.73
C SER A 19 -18.99 16.99 7.77
N ASP A 20 -18.41 18.15 7.48
CA ASP A 20 -17.31 18.26 6.52
C ASP A 20 -16.02 17.58 7.03
N VAL A 21 -15.79 17.61 8.35
CA VAL A 21 -14.64 16.96 8.99
C VAL A 21 -14.68 15.43 8.82
N ILE A 22 -15.88 14.84 8.88
CA ILE A 22 -16.06 13.38 8.76
C ILE A 22 -15.82 12.92 7.31
N ALA A 23 -16.23 13.74 6.32
CA ALA A 23 -16.03 13.43 4.90
C ALA A 23 -14.55 13.43 4.49
N GLN A 24 -13.75 14.36 5.06
CA GLN A 24 -12.30 14.37 4.83
C GLN A 24 -11.61 13.15 5.44
N GLY A 25 -11.97 12.75 6.68
CA GLY A 25 -11.38 11.57 7.34
C GLY A 25 -11.50 10.29 6.51
N LYS A 26 -12.70 10.01 5.95
CA LYS A 26 -12.95 8.82 5.14
C LYS A 26 -12.14 8.76 3.83
N ASN A 27 -11.86 9.91 3.22
CA ASN A 27 -11.05 9.97 2.00
C ASN A 27 -9.58 9.62 2.29
N HIS A 28 -9.06 10.08 3.43
CA HIS A 28 -7.68 9.78 3.84
C HIS A 28 -7.48 8.30 4.18
N GLU A 29 -8.43 7.68 4.89
CA GLU A 29 -8.40 6.25 5.19
C GLU A 29 -8.45 5.41 3.92
N PHE A 30 -9.34 5.74 2.98
CA PHE A 30 -9.38 5.06 1.69
C PHE A 30 -8.05 5.18 0.92
N LEU A 31 -7.45 6.37 0.91
CA LEU A 31 -6.17 6.58 0.25
C LEU A 31 -5.05 5.75 0.90
N LYS A 32 -5.02 5.64 2.24
CA LYS A 32 -4.09 4.75 2.96
C LYS A 32 -4.27 3.29 2.56
N CYS A 33 -5.50 2.82 2.39
CA CYS A 33 -5.74 1.46 1.90
C CYS A 33 -5.17 1.25 0.50
N LEU A 34 -5.34 2.21 -0.42
CA LEU A 34 -4.73 2.12 -1.76
C LEU A 34 -3.20 2.14 -1.71
N VAL A 35 -2.61 2.91 -0.79
CA VAL A 35 -1.16 2.93 -0.59
C VAL A 35 -0.67 1.58 -0.05
N CYS A 36 -1.38 0.99 0.91
CA CYS A 36 -1.08 -0.35 1.41
C CYS A 36 -1.11 -1.38 0.27
N GLU A 37 -2.14 -1.37 -0.59
CA GLU A 37 -2.20 -2.29 -1.73
C GLU A 37 -0.94 -2.16 -2.61
N LYS A 38 -0.47 -0.94 -2.85
CA LYS A 38 0.76 -0.69 -3.62
C LYS A 38 2.04 -1.10 -2.89
N ILE A 39 2.10 -0.99 -1.56
CA ILE A 39 3.20 -1.55 -0.77
C ILE A 39 3.28 -3.06 -0.99
N VAL A 40 2.16 -3.77 -0.90
CA VAL A 40 2.12 -5.23 -1.08
C VAL A 40 2.50 -5.63 -2.51
N GLU A 41 2.00 -4.93 -3.54
CA GLU A 41 2.41 -5.14 -4.93
C GLU A 41 3.94 -5.02 -5.10
N GLU A 42 4.54 -3.97 -4.56
CA GLU A 42 6.00 -3.76 -4.66
C GLU A 42 6.80 -4.78 -3.85
N VAL A 43 6.33 -5.18 -2.68
CA VAL A 43 6.94 -6.27 -1.89
C VAL A 43 6.90 -7.59 -2.68
N LYS A 44 5.79 -7.89 -3.35
CA LYS A 44 5.68 -9.08 -4.22
C LYS A 44 6.72 -9.03 -5.34
N LEU A 45 6.98 -7.87 -5.94
CA LEU A 45 8.02 -7.72 -6.96
C LEU A 45 9.41 -8.03 -6.38
N GLU A 46 9.73 -7.53 -5.19
CA GLU A 46 11.01 -7.78 -4.51
C GLU A 46 11.21 -9.25 -4.12
N ILE A 47 10.18 -9.88 -3.53
CA ILE A 47 10.18 -11.32 -3.20
C ILE A 47 10.40 -12.17 -4.46
N ASN A 48 9.82 -11.76 -5.59
CA ASN A 48 9.85 -12.54 -6.82
C ASN A 48 11.10 -12.34 -7.68
N LYS A 49 12.03 -11.47 -7.28
CA LYS A 49 13.27 -11.24 -8.02
C LYS A 49 14.09 -12.53 -8.19
N PRO A 50 14.65 -12.81 -9.39
CA PRO A 50 15.45 -14.01 -9.65
C PRO A 50 16.62 -14.19 -8.68
N GLU A 51 17.25 -13.08 -8.26
CA GLU A 51 18.35 -13.07 -7.31
C GLU A 51 17.90 -13.35 -5.86
N VAL A 52 16.62 -13.20 -5.54
CA VAL A 52 16.07 -13.48 -4.21
C VAL A 52 15.56 -14.93 -4.14
N LYS A 53 14.94 -15.40 -5.23
CA LYS A 53 14.37 -16.75 -5.33
C LYS A 53 15.42 -17.83 -5.06
N GLY A 54 15.05 -18.79 -4.21
CA GLY A 54 15.88 -19.96 -3.89
C GLY A 54 17.03 -19.70 -2.91
N LYS A 55 17.31 -18.44 -2.54
CA LYS A 55 18.24 -18.14 -1.45
C LYS A 55 17.65 -18.58 -0.11
N LYS A 56 18.51 -19.08 0.76
CA LYS A 56 18.18 -19.44 2.14
C LYS A 56 19.06 -18.65 3.10
N ILE A 57 18.55 -18.44 4.30
CA ILE A 57 19.27 -17.82 5.40
C ILE A 57 19.15 -18.70 6.65
N ALA A 58 20.25 -18.84 7.37
CA ALA A 58 20.27 -19.51 8.66
C ALA A 58 19.71 -18.57 9.73
N VAL A 59 18.70 -19.03 10.46
CA VAL A 59 18.07 -18.31 11.56
C VAL A 59 18.07 -19.17 12.82
N GLY A 60 18.13 -18.54 13.99
CA GLY A 60 18.19 -19.23 15.28
C GLY A 60 19.37 -18.80 16.13
N GLY A 61 19.44 -19.33 17.35
CA GLY A 61 20.44 -18.94 18.33
C GLY A 61 21.83 -19.47 18.01
N TYR A 62 22.86 -18.67 18.28
CA TYR A 62 24.26 -19.10 18.34
C TYR A 62 24.56 -19.97 19.58
N HIS A 63 23.54 -20.36 20.34
CA HIS A 63 23.70 -21.23 21.51
C HIS A 63 24.16 -22.61 21.05
N LEU A 64 25.29 -23.02 21.62
CA LEU A 64 25.87 -24.33 21.42
C LEU A 64 25.14 -25.34 22.30
N ASP A 65 24.81 -26.49 21.75
CA ASP A 65 24.38 -27.65 22.55
C ASP A 65 25.56 -28.18 23.40
N ASP A 66 25.27 -29.15 24.27
CA ASP A 66 26.29 -29.80 25.13
C ASP A 66 27.41 -30.50 24.34
N LYS A 67 27.30 -30.59 23.01
CA LYS A 67 28.28 -31.18 22.09
C LYS A 67 29.02 -30.13 21.26
N GLY A 68 28.75 -28.83 21.46
CA GLY A 68 29.39 -27.75 20.73
C GLY A 68 28.80 -27.50 19.34
N ASN A 69 27.61 -27.99 19.03
CA ASN A 69 26.93 -27.70 17.75
C ASN A 69 25.93 -26.55 17.90
N THR A 70 25.80 -25.72 16.86
CA THR A 70 24.80 -24.65 16.80
C THR A 70 23.49 -25.18 16.23
N ASN A 71 22.37 -24.94 16.92
CA ASN A 71 21.03 -25.27 16.42
C ASN A 71 20.50 -24.14 15.52
N GLN A 72 21.00 -24.06 14.29
CA GLN A 72 20.49 -23.15 13.26
C GLN A 72 19.49 -23.88 12.36
N ARG A 73 18.38 -23.21 12.05
CA ARG A 73 17.41 -23.68 11.03
C ARG A 73 17.55 -22.81 9.79
N GLU A 74 17.43 -23.40 8.61
CA GLU A 74 17.39 -22.62 7.37
C GLU A 74 15.94 -22.30 6.98
N ILE A 75 15.69 -21.06 6.60
CA ILE A 75 14.42 -20.63 6.01
C ILE A 75 14.67 -19.96 4.65
N PRO A 76 13.67 -19.90 3.76
CA PRO A 76 13.74 -19.08 2.55
C PRO A 76 14.08 -17.62 2.91
N TYR A 77 15.09 -17.05 2.24
CA TYR A 77 15.54 -15.69 2.50
C TYR A 77 14.43 -14.66 2.30
N GLN A 78 13.59 -14.87 1.27
CA GLN A 78 12.47 -14.00 0.91
C GLN A 78 11.36 -13.93 1.98
N HIS A 79 11.34 -14.85 2.95
CA HIS A 79 10.41 -14.83 4.09
C HIS A 79 11.13 -14.59 5.43
N SER A 80 12.40 -14.16 5.38
CA SER A 80 13.15 -13.83 6.59
C SER A 80 12.82 -12.42 7.06
N ASP A 81 12.80 -12.21 8.38
CA ASP A 81 12.59 -10.89 8.97
C ASP A 81 13.62 -9.88 8.44
N VAL A 82 14.87 -10.31 8.27
CA VAL A 82 15.95 -9.47 7.74
C VAL A 82 15.61 -8.92 6.35
N PHE A 83 15.17 -9.79 5.43
CA PHE A 83 14.82 -9.38 4.08
C PHE A 83 13.58 -8.49 4.04
N LEU A 84 12.51 -8.85 4.76
CA LEU A 84 11.26 -8.10 4.73
C LEU A 84 11.40 -6.70 5.34
N ASN A 85 12.17 -6.56 6.43
CA ASN A 85 12.50 -5.24 6.98
C ASN A 85 13.28 -4.38 5.97
N GLU A 86 14.32 -4.94 5.34
CA GLU A 86 15.09 -4.23 4.31
C GLU A 86 14.21 -3.76 3.13
N VAL A 87 13.25 -4.58 2.71
CA VAL A 87 12.31 -4.21 1.65
C VAL A 87 11.39 -3.06 2.11
N LEU A 88 10.79 -3.16 3.30
CA LEU A 88 9.86 -2.14 3.83
C LEU A 88 10.55 -0.79 4.04
N ASP A 89 11.80 -0.77 4.49
CA ASP A 89 12.59 0.45 4.68
C ASP A 89 12.76 1.26 3.38
N ASN A 90 12.82 0.56 2.23
CA ASN A 90 13.08 1.18 0.93
C ASN A 90 11.81 1.41 0.10
N ILE A 91 10.68 0.82 0.47
CA ILE A 91 9.45 0.82 -0.34
C ILE A 91 8.85 2.22 -0.49
N CYS A 92 8.94 3.03 0.56
CA CYS A 92 8.36 4.37 0.55
C CYS A 92 9.12 5.37 -0.31
N GLU A 93 10.38 5.11 -0.64
CA GLU A 93 11.10 5.88 -1.64
C GLU A 93 10.52 5.65 -3.04
N LYS A 94 10.20 4.40 -3.39
CA LYS A 94 9.50 4.07 -4.65
C LYS A 94 8.10 4.69 -4.70
N MET A 95 7.41 4.76 -3.56
CA MET A 95 6.07 5.34 -3.48
C MET A 95 6.03 6.83 -3.85
N LYS A 96 7.17 7.53 -3.88
CA LYS A 96 7.26 8.93 -4.34
C LYS A 96 7.04 9.07 -5.85
N ASP A 97 7.30 8.02 -6.62
CA ASP A 97 7.08 7.99 -8.08
C ASP A 97 5.64 7.64 -8.45
N TYR A 98 4.80 7.34 -7.46
CA TYR A 98 3.38 7.09 -7.65
C TYR A 98 2.60 8.39 -7.68
N VAL A 99 1.54 8.36 -8.48
CA VAL A 99 0.58 9.46 -8.60
C VAL A 99 -0.84 8.97 -8.42
N ARG A 100 -1.69 9.86 -7.92
CA ARG A 100 -3.13 9.66 -7.89
C ARG A 100 -3.71 9.96 -9.25
N VAL A 101 -4.54 9.04 -9.74
CA VAL A 101 -5.19 9.20 -11.03
C VAL A 101 -6.63 8.75 -10.95
N ARG A 102 -7.47 9.29 -11.83
CA ARG A 102 -8.79 8.75 -12.13
C ARG A 102 -8.76 8.00 -13.44
N ARG A 103 -9.31 6.80 -13.45
CA ARG A 103 -9.42 6.03 -14.69
C ARG A 103 -10.54 6.60 -15.56
N LYS A 104 -10.27 6.88 -16.84
CA LYS A 104 -11.24 7.51 -17.75
C LYS A 104 -12.48 6.66 -18.02
N SER A 105 -12.36 5.33 -17.92
CA SER A 105 -13.46 4.41 -18.23
C SER A 105 -14.60 4.46 -17.21
N ASP A 106 -14.30 4.72 -15.94
CA ASP A 106 -15.27 4.60 -14.84
C ASP A 106 -15.04 5.60 -13.68
N ASP A 107 -14.20 6.62 -13.89
CA ASP A 107 -13.90 7.69 -12.93
C ASP A 107 -13.33 7.20 -11.58
N LYS A 108 -12.79 5.97 -11.53
CA LYS A 108 -12.29 5.39 -10.28
C LYS A 108 -10.90 5.91 -9.90
N LEU A 109 -10.74 6.23 -8.62
CA LEU A 109 -9.46 6.59 -8.03
C LEU A 109 -8.54 5.37 -7.95
N MET A 110 -7.31 5.54 -8.46
CA MET A 110 -6.24 4.56 -8.30
C MET A 110 -4.87 5.22 -8.19
N LEU A 111 -3.89 4.43 -7.80
CA LEU A 111 -2.49 4.84 -7.74
C LEU A 111 -1.72 4.11 -8.85
N ILE A 112 -0.91 4.84 -9.61
CA ILE A 112 -0.01 4.25 -10.60
C ILE A 112 1.39 4.86 -10.47
N PRO A 113 2.47 4.10 -10.71
CA PRO A 113 3.79 4.69 -10.88
C PRO A 113 3.85 5.42 -12.23
N LEU A 114 4.48 6.59 -12.28
CA LEU A 114 4.72 7.31 -13.53
C LEU A 114 5.74 6.56 -14.40
N VAL A 115 6.77 6.04 -13.75
CA VAL A 115 7.88 5.34 -14.39
C VAL A 115 7.91 3.89 -13.88
N LEU A 116 7.91 2.94 -14.80
CA LEU A 116 8.00 1.52 -14.50
C LEU A 116 9.44 1.13 -14.13
N PRO A 117 9.63 -0.01 -13.42
CA PRO A 117 10.94 -0.61 -13.26
C PRO A 117 11.63 -0.81 -14.62
N GLY A 118 12.78 -0.15 -14.83
CA GLY A 118 13.49 -0.12 -16.11
C GLY A 118 13.49 1.25 -16.81
N GLY A 119 12.76 2.24 -16.28
CA GLY A 119 12.82 3.63 -16.73
C GLY A 119 11.83 3.99 -17.85
N ALA A 120 11.00 3.05 -18.28
CA ALA A 120 9.94 3.30 -19.25
C ALA A 120 8.75 4.03 -18.61
N MET A 121 8.09 4.88 -19.38
CA MET A 121 6.85 5.55 -18.93
C MET A 121 5.71 4.53 -18.83
N ASN A 122 4.85 4.67 -17.82
CA ASN A 122 3.70 3.79 -17.64
C ASN A 122 2.70 3.95 -18.80
N PRO A 123 2.37 2.88 -19.56
CA PRO A 123 1.49 2.98 -20.72
C PRO A 123 0.06 3.39 -20.36
N LEU A 124 -0.36 3.20 -19.10
CA LEU A 124 -1.69 3.59 -18.62
C LEU A 124 -1.90 5.10 -18.54
N ILE A 125 -0.85 5.92 -18.68
CA ILE A 125 -0.96 7.39 -18.61
C ILE A 125 -1.95 7.95 -19.64
N GLY A 126 -2.13 7.29 -20.79
CA GLY A 126 -3.12 7.69 -21.80
C GLY A 126 -4.58 7.50 -21.35
N ASP A 127 -4.83 6.52 -20.49
CA ASP A 127 -6.17 6.05 -20.10
C ASP A 127 -6.63 6.59 -18.73
N VAL A 128 -5.82 7.45 -18.13
CA VAL A 128 -6.09 8.04 -16.81
C VAL A 128 -5.96 9.55 -16.83
N ASP A 129 -6.63 10.21 -15.89
CA ASP A 129 -6.53 11.63 -15.63
C ASP A 129 -5.77 11.84 -14.31
N PRO A 130 -4.58 12.47 -14.33
CA PRO A 130 -3.83 12.71 -13.11
C PRO A 130 -4.57 13.71 -12.22
N ILE A 131 -4.68 13.37 -10.94
CA ILE A 131 -5.19 14.29 -9.93
C ILE A 131 -4.01 15.14 -9.48
N LEU A 132 -4.05 16.42 -9.81
CA LEU A 132 -3.05 17.38 -9.36
C LEU A 132 -3.36 17.76 -7.91
N ASP A 133 -2.37 17.57 -7.06
CA ASP A 133 -2.48 17.80 -5.63
C ASP A 133 -2.37 19.29 -5.31
N ASP A 134 -3.39 20.07 -5.65
CA ASP A 134 -3.45 21.49 -5.26
C ASP A 134 -3.65 21.65 -3.74
N ASP A 135 -4.13 20.61 -3.04
CA ASP A 135 -4.45 20.71 -1.61
C ASP A 135 -4.39 19.37 -0.85
N LEU A 136 -3.23 18.71 -0.80
CA LEU A 136 -2.98 17.66 0.18
C LEU A 136 -1.60 17.83 0.81
N ASN A 137 -1.58 18.30 2.06
CA ASN A 137 -0.38 18.54 2.88
C ASN A 137 0.58 17.32 3.03
N LYS A 138 0.27 16.14 2.47
CA LYS A 138 1.01 14.87 2.63
C LYS A 138 1.07 14.12 1.29
N SER A 139 2.28 13.73 0.86
CA SER A 139 2.51 12.92 -0.35
C SER A 139 2.14 11.44 -0.15
N LEU A 140 2.03 10.66 -1.23
CA LEU A 140 1.85 9.20 -1.13
C LEU A 140 2.99 8.52 -0.36
N GLY A 141 4.23 9.01 -0.53
CA GLY A 141 5.37 8.58 0.28
C GLY A 141 5.20 8.84 1.77
N HIS A 142 4.53 9.94 2.16
CA HIS A 142 4.20 10.21 3.55
C HIS A 142 3.18 9.20 4.10
N TYR A 143 2.14 8.85 3.34
CA TYR A 143 1.19 7.80 3.77
C TYR A 143 1.84 6.44 3.89
N CYS A 144 2.76 6.11 2.97
CA CYS A 144 3.55 4.89 3.07
C CYS A 144 4.33 4.86 4.38
N GLN A 145 5.05 5.94 4.69
CA GLN A 145 5.81 6.06 5.94
C GLN A 145 4.92 5.92 7.18
N GLU A 146 3.73 6.52 7.18
CA GLU A 146 2.78 6.31 8.30
C GLU A 146 2.40 4.82 8.44
N ILE A 147 2.08 4.16 7.34
CA ILE A 147 1.67 2.74 7.35
C ILE A 147 2.82 1.84 7.80
N THR A 148 4.01 1.96 7.19
CA THR A 148 5.15 1.10 7.50
C THR A 148 5.69 1.34 8.90
N ASN A 149 5.63 2.57 9.43
CA ASN A 149 6.09 2.83 10.80
C ASN A 149 5.09 2.36 11.87
N GLU A 150 3.80 2.26 11.53
CA GLU A 150 2.75 1.89 12.49
C GLU A 150 2.42 0.40 12.46
N TYR A 151 2.56 -0.26 11.31
CA TYR A 151 2.10 -1.64 11.06
C TYR A 151 3.20 -2.56 10.48
N ASP A 152 4.49 -2.22 10.63
CA ASP A 152 5.59 -3.06 10.11
C ASP A 152 5.53 -4.49 10.62
N GLU A 153 5.35 -4.68 11.93
CA GLU A 153 5.28 -5.99 12.56
C GLU A 153 4.15 -6.84 11.96
N GLU A 154 2.93 -6.31 11.88
CA GLU A 154 1.76 -7.00 11.33
C GLU A 154 1.90 -7.30 9.83
N ILE A 155 2.49 -6.37 9.07
CA ILE A 155 2.81 -6.56 7.65
C ILE A 155 3.78 -7.73 7.49
N ILE A 156 4.92 -7.70 8.20
CA ILE A 156 5.97 -8.73 8.12
C ILE A 156 5.40 -10.10 8.51
N GLU A 157 4.67 -10.17 9.62
CA GLU A 157 4.07 -11.43 10.05
C GLU A 157 3.10 -12.00 9.03
N SER A 158 2.26 -11.15 8.43
CA SER A 158 1.27 -11.57 7.44
C SER A 158 1.95 -12.02 6.14
N LEU A 159 3.00 -11.32 5.69
CA LEU A 159 3.81 -11.72 4.53
C LEU A 159 4.53 -13.06 4.72
N LYS A 160 4.93 -13.39 5.96
CA LYS A 160 5.58 -14.69 6.26
C LYS A 160 4.62 -15.87 6.21
N ARG A 161 3.32 -15.63 6.43
CA ARG A 161 2.29 -16.68 6.48
C ARG A 161 1.77 -17.07 5.10
N THR A 162 1.73 -16.11 4.17
CA THR A 162 1.08 -16.29 2.87
C THR A 162 2.10 -16.29 1.73
N PRO A 163 2.14 -17.32 0.87
CA PRO A 163 2.97 -17.31 -0.34
C PRO A 163 2.67 -16.11 -1.23
N SER A 164 3.69 -15.53 -1.88
CA SER A 164 3.53 -14.30 -2.66
C SER A 164 2.55 -14.41 -3.84
N ASP A 165 2.37 -15.61 -4.38
CA ASP A 165 1.44 -15.91 -5.47
C ASP A 165 -0.03 -16.01 -5.01
N GLU A 166 -0.26 -16.21 -3.72
CA GLU A 166 -1.58 -16.26 -3.09
C GLU A 166 -1.95 -14.94 -2.38
N LEU A 167 -1.04 -13.97 -2.35
CA LEU A 167 -1.27 -12.64 -1.77
C LEU A 167 -2.21 -11.82 -2.66
N ASP A 168 -3.47 -11.70 -2.23
CA ASP A 168 -4.40 -10.66 -2.66
C ASP A 168 -4.16 -9.38 -1.85
N GLU A 169 -3.80 -8.29 -2.53
CA GLU A 169 -3.34 -7.06 -1.87
C GLU A 169 -4.44 -6.39 -1.06
N SER A 170 -5.67 -6.44 -1.54
CA SER A 170 -6.81 -5.87 -0.82
C SER A 170 -7.11 -6.64 0.45
N SER A 171 -7.24 -7.96 0.37
CA SER A 171 -7.54 -8.81 1.51
C SER A 171 -6.42 -8.73 2.54
N PHE A 172 -5.16 -8.66 2.09
CA PHE A 172 -4.01 -8.41 2.96
C PHE A 172 -4.18 -7.10 3.72
N CYS A 173 -4.44 -5.99 3.01
CA CYS A 173 -4.54 -4.67 3.63
C CYS A 173 -5.74 -4.55 4.57
N SER A 174 -6.88 -5.16 4.25
CA SER A 174 -8.02 -5.27 5.18
C SER A 174 -7.67 -6.06 6.45
N SER A 175 -6.84 -7.11 6.33
CA SER A 175 -6.44 -7.91 7.50
C SER A 175 -5.43 -7.22 8.42
N VAL A 176 -4.64 -6.29 7.89
CA VAL A 176 -3.57 -5.59 8.62
C VAL A 176 -4.02 -4.22 9.12
N LEU A 177 -4.78 -3.49 8.29
CA LEU A 177 -5.22 -2.13 8.59
C LEU A 177 -6.70 -2.14 9.03
N PRO A 178 -7.00 -1.82 10.30
CA PRO A 178 -8.35 -1.96 10.85
C PRO A 178 -9.38 -1.02 10.21
N TYR A 179 -8.93 0.04 9.54
CA TYR A 179 -9.79 1.01 8.84
C TYR A 179 -10.00 0.69 7.36
N CYS A 180 -9.42 -0.40 6.85
CA CYS A 180 -9.68 -0.87 5.48
C CYS A 180 -10.88 -1.84 5.41
N ASP A 181 -11.36 -2.33 6.54
CA ASP A 181 -12.60 -3.09 6.65
C ASP A 181 -13.83 -2.18 6.43
N GLY A 182 -14.57 -2.42 5.36
CA GLY A 182 -15.80 -1.67 5.05
C GLY A 182 -15.65 -0.49 4.09
N VAL A 183 -14.48 -0.30 3.48
CA VAL A 183 -14.31 0.67 2.36
C VAL A 183 -14.88 0.15 1.03
N GLU A 184 -15.64 -0.96 1.09
CA GLU A 184 -16.31 -1.58 -0.05
C GLU A 184 -17.33 -0.68 -0.76
N GLU A 185 -17.94 0.27 -0.06
CA GLU A 185 -18.90 1.22 -0.68
C GLU A 185 -18.26 2.17 -1.71
N ILE A 186 -16.93 2.30 -1.75
CA ILE A 186 -16.18 3.01 -2.81
C ILE A 186 -15.63 2.04 -3.87
N ARG A 187 -15.54 0.74 -3.54
CA ARG A 187 -14.96 -0.32 -4.39
C ARG A 187 -15.99 -0.88 -5.38
N ASP A 188 -17.28 -0.71 -5.14
CA ASP A 188 -18.32 -1.46 -5.87
C ASP A 188 -18.70 -0.85 -7.24
N SER A 189 -18.06 -1.37 -8.28
CA SER A 189 -18.65 -1.73 -9.58
C SER A 189 -17.56 -2.27 -10.50
N GLY A 190 -17.21 -3.55 -10.30
CA GLY A 190 -16.37 -4.41 -11.15
C GLY A 190 -15.58 -3.77 -12.30
N GLY A 191 -14.28 -3.64 -12.08
CA GLY A 191 -13.28 -3.47 -13.14
C GLY A 191 -11.92 -3.65 -12.51
N ASP A 192 -11.29 -4.81 -12.75
CA ASP A 192 -9.98 -5.17 -12.21
C ASP A 192 -9.03 -3.98 -12.37
N ARG A 193 -8.39 -3.59 -11.25
CA ARG A 193 -7.30 -2.62 -11.33
C ARG A 193 -6.14 -3.33 -12.02
N PRO A 194 -5.53 -2.75 -13.07
CA PRO A 194 -4.35 -3.34 -13.68
C PRO A 194 -3.27 -3.55 -12.62
N ARG A 195 -2.81 -4.80 -12.46
CA ARG A 195 -1.73 -5.13 -11.53
C ARG A 195 -0.40 -4.71 -12.14
N LEU A 196 0.51 -4.22 -11.31
CA LEU A 196 1.80 -3.74 -11.78
C LEU A 196 2.63 -4.85 -12.45
N GLU A 197 2.52 -6.09 -11.97
CA GLU A 197 3.16 -7.27 -12.56
C GLU A 197 2.72 -7.51 -14.01
N ASP A 198 1.44 -7.33 -14.32
CA ASP A 198 0.88 -7.51 -15.67
C ASP A 198 1.43 -6.44 -16.61
N ILE A 199 1.48 -5.17 -16.17
CA ILE A 199 1.98 -4.04 -16.95
C ILE A 199 3.47 -4.24 -17.28
N ILE A 200 4.27 -4.66 -16.30
CA ILE A 200 5.70 -4.93 -16.48
C ILE A 200 5.91 -6.14 -17.41
N GLY A 201 5.08 -7.18 -17.27
CA GLY A 201 5.10 -8.38 -18.11
C GLY A 201 4.88 -8.06 -19.58
N SER A 202 3.87 -7.25 -19.89
CA SER A 202 3.55 -6.86 -21.27
C SER A 202 4.69 -6.11 -21.96
N GLN A 203 5.50 -5.32 -21.25
CA GLN A 203 6.63 -4.61 -21.87
C GLN A 203 7.84 -5.50 -22.17
N LYS A 204 7.97 -6.68 -21.52
CA LYS A 204 9.05 -7.62 -21.82
C LYS A 204 8.82 -8.42 -23.09
N GLU A 205 7.58 -8.51 -23.57
CA GLU A 205 7.23 -9.27 -24.78
C GLU A 205 7.39 -8.45 -26.08
N GLU A 206 7.54 -7.13 -25.98
CA GLU A 206 7.73 -6.22 -27.13
C GLU A 206 9.20 -5.92 -27.46
N LEU A 207 10.18 -6.50 -26.74
CA LEU A 207 11.62 -6.33 -26.97
C LEU A 207 12.31 -7.57 -27.55
#